data_AF-A0A933S7Z8-F1
#
_entry.id   AF-A0A933S7Z8-F1
#
_cell.length_a   1.000
_cell.length_b   1.000
_cell.length_c   1.000
_cell.angle_alpha   90.00
_cell.angle_beta   90.00
_cell.angle_gamma   90.00
#
_symmetry.space_group_name_H-M   'P 1'
#
loop_
_entity.id
_entity.type
_entity.pdbx_description
1 polymer ?
#
loop_
_entity_poly.entity_id
_entity_poly.type
_entity_poly.pdbx_seq_one_letter_code
_entity_poly.pdbx_strand_id
1 'polypeptide(L)'
;MSEETLISLGYYISSIGFLVATWVTFDAVRKSTQSGLKTVLTYLLIGTGTFFIITIFQKMAASGVYAISDESPDIWWHIMFYIAMTSYYVGFKKLASFGSSDTTNTPTDPHAGRTWAVVSGVLLAVIFIIPNWAETYVNMYTSSRLAELGAHHFLSFAMAGIVGAYVFSAKIFLGQIGRAIASPMIIAVWALALQHFWELLTESWKVFEVSGENIEGVEKIFLTISAVCVIFAALRLKAFAKA
;
A
#
# COMPACT_ATOMS: atom_id res chain seq x y z
N MET A 1 23.41 -14.68 -12.42
CA MET A 1 21.97 -14.68 -12.10
C MET A 1 21.29 -13.88 -13.19
N SER A 2 20.28 -14.40 -13.87
CA SER A 2 19.59 -13.68 -14.95
C SER A 2 18.73 -12.54 -14.38
N GLU A 3 18.39 -11.54 -15.21
CA GLU A 3 17.49 -10.43 -14.85
C GLU A 3 16.10 -10.93 -14.44
N GLU A 4 15.55 -11.91 -15.17
CA GLU A 4 14.32 -12.61 -14.81
C GLU A 4 14.37 -13.25 -13.40
N THR A 5 15.54 -13.79 -13.02
CA THR A 5 15.74 -14.35 -11.67
C THR A 5 15.68 -13.25 -10.60
N LEU A 6 16.24 -12.07 -10.88
CA LEU A 6 16.22 -10.92 -9.96
C LEU A 6 14.81 -10.36 -9.78
N ILE A 7 14.07 -10.20 -10.88
CA ILE A 7 12.67 -9.74 -10.86
C ILE A 7 11.81 -10.72 -10.05
N SER A 8 11.93 -12.01 -10.34
CA SER A 8 11.22 -13.07 -9.61
C SER A 8 11.57 -13.06 -8.12
N LEU A 9 12.85 -12.91 -7.77
CA LEU A 9 13.31 -12.84 -6.39
C LEU A 9 12.73 -11.61 -5.67
N GLY A 10 12.76 -10.43 -6.29
CA GLY A 10 12.18 -9.21 -5.73
C GLY A 10 10.69 -9.33 -5.48
N TYR A 11 9.96 -9.97 -6.39
CA TYR A 11 8.55 -10.30 -6.22
C TYR A 11 8.31 -11.21 -4.99
N TYR A 12 9.07 -12.29 -4.83
CA TYR A 12 8.90 -13.20 -3.69
C TYR A 12 9.29 -12.57 -2.36
N ILE A 13 10.39 -11.80 -2.33
CA ILE A 13 10.84 -11.10 -1.14
C ILE A 13 9.80 -10.09 -0.69
N SER A 14 9.29 -9.26 -1.61
CA SER A 14 8.26 -8.27 -1.27
C SER A 14 6.96 -8.95 -0.82
N SER A 15 6.50 -10.00 -1.51
CA SER A 15 5.31 -10.78 -1.13
C SER A 15 5.41 -11.37 0.28
N ILE A 16 6.50 -12.09 0.57
CA ILE A 16 6.75 -12.66 1.90
C ILE A 16 6.88 -11.54 2.93
N GLY A 17 7.52 -10.44 2.58
CA GLY A 17 7.67 -9.29 3.45
C GLY A 17 6.34 -8.68 3.87
N PHE A 18 5.45 -8.42 2.92
CA PHE A 18 4.10 -7.93 3.21
C PHE A 18 3.26 -8.95 3.98
N LEU A 19 3.38 -10.25 3.70
CA LEU A 19 2.73 -11.31 4.49
C LEU A 19 3.19 -11.28 5.96
N VAL A 20 4.50 -11.26 6.20
CA VAL A 20 5.08 -11.23 7.55
C VAL A 20 4.65 -9.96 8.27
N ALA A 21 4.73 -8.80 7.62
CA ALA A 21 4.32 -7.55 8.22
C ALA A 21 2.82 -7.52 8.54
N THR A 22 1.97 -8.08 7.66
CA THR A 22 0.53 -8.25 7.90
C THR A 22 0.28 -9.10 9.13
N TRP A 23 0.92 -10.27 9.22
CA TRP A 23 0.79 -11.18 10.36
C TRP A 23 1.24 -10.54 11.68
N VAL A 24 2.38 -9.85 11.67
CA VAL A 24 2.90 -9.15 12.85
C VAL A 24 1.95 -8.03 13.29
N THR A 25 1.40 -7.28 12.35
CA THR A 25 0.45 -6.21 12.64
C THR A 25 -0.87 -6.77 13.16
N PHE A 26 -1.33 -7.91 12.63
CA PHE A 26 -2.51 -8.62 13.12
C PHE A 26 -2.34 -9.08 14.57
N ASP A 27 -1.20 -9.67 14.93
CA ASP A 27 -0.91 -10.05 16.32
C ASP A 27 -0.90 -8.82 17.25
N ALA A 28 -0.39 -7.67 16.78
CA ALA A 28 -0.44 -6.42 17.52
C ALA A 28 -1.88 -5.90 17.72
N VAL A 29 -2.72 -5.93 16.68
CA VAL A 29 -4.15 -5.58 16.77
C VAL A 29 -4.87 -6.45 17.80
N ARG A 30 -4.62 -7.76 17.78
CA ARG A 30 -5.27 -8.73 18.69
C ARG A 30 -4.91 -8.49 20.15
N LYS A 31 -3.65 -8.12 20.41
CA LYS A 31 -3.13 -7.89 21.77
C LYS A 31 -3.44 -6.51 22.32
N SER A 32 -3.75 -5.53 21.46
CA SER A 32 -4.08 -4.18 21.89
C SER A 32 -5.42 -4.12 22.61
N THR A 33 -5.39 -3.66 23.87
CA THR A 33 -6.58 -3.48 24.73
C THR A 33 -7.18 -2.09 24.63
N GLN A 34 -6.39 -1.09 24.23
CA GLN A 34 -6.84 0.30 24.08
C GLN A 34 -7.56 0.49 22.75
N SER A 35 -8.82 0.93 22.77
CA SER A 35 -9.68 1.11 21.59
C SER A 35 -9.08 2.05 20.54
N GLY A 36 -8.45 3.15 20.97
CA GLY A 36 -7.79 4.12 20.09
C GLY A 36 -6.59 3.53 19.34
N LEU A 37 -5.66 2.90 20.08
CA LEU A 37 -4.50 2.24 19.50
C LEU A 37 -4.92 1.08 18.58
N LYS A 38 -5.89 0.28 18.99
CA LYS A 38 -6.44 -0.80 18.17
C LYS A 38 -7.01 -0.29 16.85
N THR A 39 -7.66 0.87 16.85
CA THR A 39 -8.15 1.52 15.63
C THR A 39 -7.00 1.89 14.70
N VAL A 40 -5.95 2.54 15.21
CA VAL A 40 -4.73 2.87 14.43
C VAL A 40 -4.14 1.60 13.83
N LEU A 41 -3.92 0.57 14.64
CA LEU A 41 -3.34 -0.70 14.20
C LEU A 41 -4.21 -1.40 13.15
N THR A 42 -5.53 -1.27 13.23
CA THR A 42 -6.45 -1.84 12.24
C THR A 42 -6.26 -1.19 10.87
N TYR A 43 -6.12 0.14 10.82
CA TYR A 43 -5.83 0.85 9.56
C TYR A 43 -4.47 0.45 8.98
N LEU A 44 -3.44 0.35 9.82
CA LEU A 44 -2.12 -0.11 9.37
C LEU A 44 -2.16 -1.57 8.88
N LEU A 45 -2.94 -2.43 9.56
CA LEU A 45 -3.17 -3.81 9.14
C LEU A 45 -3.83 -3.88 7.76
N ILE A 46 -4.88 -3.09 7.52
CA ILE A 46 -5.57 -3.05 6.22
C ILE A 46 -4.61 -2.60 5.13
N GLY A 47 -3.85 -1.52 5.35
CA GLY A 47 -2.89 -1.04 4.37
C GLY A 47 -1.82 -2.09 4.01
N THR A 48 -1.17 -2.67 5.02
CA THR A 48 -0.13 -3.68 4.82
C THR A 48 -0.70 -4.99 4.24
N GLY A 49 -1.87 -5.41 4.71
CA GLY A 49 -2.58 -6.59 4.20
C GLY A 49 -3.00 -6.43 2.75
N THR A 50 -3.39 -5.21 2.33
CA THR A 50 -3.75 -4.93 0.94
C THR A 50 -2.55 -5.10 0.01
N PHE A 51 -1.34 -4.69 0.42
CA PHE A 51 -0.13 -4.96 -0.38
C PHE A 51 0.16 -6.45 -0.57
N PHE A 52 -0.05 -7.27 0.47
CA PHE A 52 0.04 -8.71 0.31
C PHE A 52 -1.05 -9.27 -0.64
N ILE A 53 -2.27 -8.75 -0.56
CA ILE A 53 -3.37 -9.14 -1.44
C ILE A 53 -3.09 -8.74 -2.90
N ILE A 54 -2.46 -7.59 -3.15
CA ILE A 54 -2.01 -7.17 -4.48
C ILE A 54 -1.11 -8.24 -5.10
N THR A 55 -0.14 -8.77 -4.34
CA THR A 55 0.78 -9.77 -4.90
C THR A 55 0.04 -11.07 -5.27
N ILE A 56 -0.88 -11.54 -4.41
CA ILE A 56 -1.76 -12.68 -4.74
C ILE A 56 -2.55 -12.40 -6.02
N PHE A 57 -3.20 -11.23 -6.11
CA PHE A 57 -4.01 -10.85 -7.26
C PHE A 57 -3.19 -10.86 -8.56
N GLN A 58 -2.02 -10.22 -8.57
CA GLN A 58 -1.13 -10.18 -9.73
C GLN A 58 -0.71 -11.58 -10.18
N LYS A 59 -0.44 -12.52 -9.27
CA LYS A 59 -0.11 -13.90 -9.66
C LYS A 59 -1.29 -14.70 -10.18
N MET A 60 -2.48 -14.49 -9.63
CA MET A 60 -3.70 -15.12 -10.16
C MET A 60 -4.00 -14.60 -11.57
N ALA A 61 -3.85 -13.29 -11.80
CA ALA A 61 -4.01 -12.68 -13.11
C ALA A 61 -3.00 -13.24 -14.13
N ALA A 62 -1.71 -13.25 -13.79
CA ALA A 62 -0.66 -13.81 -14.64
C ALA A 62 -0.84 -15.31 -14.94
N SER A 63 -1.59 -16.04 -14.10
CA SER A 63 -1.93 -17.45 -14.32
C SER A 63 -3.21 -17.64 -15.16
N GLY A 64 -3.80 -16.55 -15.67
CA GLY A 64 -5.03 -16.58 -16.47
C GLY A 64 -6.31 -16.83 -15.69
N VAL A 65 -6.29 -16.79 -14.35
CA VAL A 65 -7.46 -17.13 -13.52
C VAL A 65 -8.66 -16.22 -13.80
N TYR A 66 -8.40 -14.94 -14.08
CA TYR A 66 -9.45 -13.94 -14.27
C TYR A 66 -9.92 -13.79 -15.72
N ALA A 67 -9.24 -14.42 -16.69
CA ALA A 67 -9.52 -14.26 -18.12
C ALA A 67 -9.64 -12.78 -18.58
N ILE A 68 -8.75 -11.92 -18.08
CA ILE A 68 -8.62 -10.50 -18.42
C ILE A 68 -7.38 -10.25 -19.29
N SER A 69 -7.29 -9.09 -19.95
CA SER A 69 -6.09 -8.67 -20.69
C SER A 69 -4.86 -8.51 -19.79
N ASP A 70 -3.67 -8.46 -20.38
CA ASP A 70 -2.40 -8.33 -19.64
C ASP A 70 -2.24 -6.93 -19.02
N GLU A 71 -2.93 -5.92 -19.57
CA GLU A 71 -2.94 -4.54 -19.08
C GLU A 71 -3.95 -4.34 -17.94
N SER A 72 -5.04 -5.11 -17.90
CA SER A 72 -6.07 -4.98 -16.87
C SER A 72 -5.57 -5.13 -15.43
N PRO A 73 -4.66 -6.07 -15.10
CA PRO A 73 -4.07 -6.20 -13.77
C PRO A 73 -3.46 -4.90 -13.26
N ASP A 74 -2.91 -4.07 -14.16
CA ASP A 74 -2.36 -2.76 -13.82
C ASP A 74 -3.41 -1.88 -13.12
N ILE A 75 -4.60 -1.81 -13.69
CA ILE A 75 -5.67 -0.96 -13.15
C ILE A 75 -6.18 -1.47 -11.80
N TRP A 76 -6.32 -2.78 -11.66
CA TRP A 76 -6.83 -3.37 -10.42
C TRP A 76 -5.88 -3.19 -9.24
N TRP A 77 -4.56 -3.31 -9.45
CA TRP A 77 -3.62 -3.09 -8.36
C TRP A 77 -3.56 -1.62 -7.94
N HIS A 78 -3.76 -0.66 -8.85
CA HIS A 78 -3.91 0.75 -8.52
C HIS A 78 -5.13 1.02 -7.62
N ILE A 79 -6.27 0.37 -7.90
CA ILE A 79 -7.46 0.48 -7.03
C ILE A 79 -7.16 -0.04 -5.62
N MET A 80 -6.51 -1.20 -5.51
CA MET A 80 -6.07 -1.74 -4.23
C MET A 80 -5.03 -0.85 -3.54
N PHE A 81 -4.12 -0.25 -4.30
CA PHE A 81 -3.14 0.71 -3.81
C PHE A 81 -3.82 1.92 -3.16
N TYR A 82 -4.90 2.45 -3.74
CA TYR A 82 -5.67 3.54 -3.16
C TYR A 82 -6.32 3.16 -1.82
N ILE A 83 -6.82 1.93 -1.70
CA ILE A 83 -7.31 1.39 -0.42
C ILE A 83 -6.17 1.37 0.61
N ALA A 84 -4.98 0.90 0.20
CA ALA A 84 -3.83 0.81 1.07
C ALA A 84 -3.35 2.19 1.56
N MET A 85 -3.17 3.14 0.65
CA MET A 85 -2.74 4.51 0.96
C MET A 85 -3.76 5.26 1.81
N THR A 86 -5.06 5.11 1.52
CA THR A 86 -6.12 5.70 2.36
C THR A 86 -6.04 5.15 3.78
N SER A 87 -5.83 3.84 3.90
CA SER A 87 -5.70 3.18 5.20
C SER A 87 -4.50 3.69 5.97
N TYR A 88 -3.33 3.80 5.33
CA TYR A 88 -2.15 4.39 5.95
C TYR A 88 -2.36 5.85 6.36
N TYR A 89 -2.90 6.68 5.49
CA TYR A 89 -3.18 8.09 5.80
C TYR A 89 -4.04 8.24 7.06
N VAL A 90 -5.18 7.54 7.11
CA VAL A 90 -6.10 7.60 8.25
C VAL A 90 -5.48 7.01 9.51
N GLY A 91 -4.74 5.90 9.38
CA GLY A 91 -4.01 5.27 10.48
C GLY A 91 -2.99 6.21 11.12
N PHE A 92 -2.14 6.84 10.31
CA PHE A 92 -1.15 7.80 10.82
C PHE A 92 -1.79 9.08 11.34
N LYS A 93 -2.89 9.54 10.75
CA LYS A 93 -3.61 10.71 11.25
C LYS A 93 -4.16 10.47 12.64
N LYS A 94 -4.74 9.28 12.87
CA LYS A 94 -5.18 8.85 14.20
C LYS A 94 -4.01 8.66 15.16
N LEU A 95 -2.89 8.10 14.71
CA LEU A 95 -1.69 7.94 15.54
C LEU A 95 -1.12 9.29 15.99
N ALA A 96 -1.07 10.28 15.11
CA ALA A 96 -0.63 11.64 15.43
C ALA A 96 -1.56 12.31 16.45
N SER A 97 -2.88 12.18 16.27
CA SER A 97 -3.86 12.70 17.23
C SER A 97 -3.75 12.03 18.61
N PHE A 98 -3.33 10.77 18.66
CA PHE A 98 -3.11 10.05 19.92
C PHE A 98 -1.83 10.51 20.66
N GLY A 99 -0.81 10.97 19.93
CA GLY A 99 0.44 11.47 20.50
C GLY A 99 0.41 12.96 20.88
N SER A 100 -0.56 13.71 20.37
CA SER A 100 -0.78 15.13 20.65
C SER A 100 -1.45 15.34 22.01
N SER A 101 -0.90 16.24 22.83
CA SER A 101 -1.53 16.71 24.07
C SER A 101 -2.70 17.67 23.85
N ASP A 102 -2.85 18.21 22.63
CA ASP A 102 -4.00 19.03 22.26
C ASP A 102 -5.22 18.14 22.03
N THR A 103 -6.04 18.07 23.07
CA THR A 103 -7.36 17.41 23.17
C THR A 103 -8.44 18.20 22.42
N THR A 104 -8.15 18.71 21.22
CA THR A 104 -9.22 19.15 20.32
C THR A 104 -9.93 17.90 19.80
N ASN A 105 -10.91 17.49 20.60
CA ASN A 105 -11.84 16.38 20.44
C ASN A 105 -12.11 16.05 18.96
N THR A 106 -11.31 15.16 18.39
CA THR A 106 -11.81 14.36 17.28
C THR A 106 -12.53 13.20 17.95
N PRO A 107 -13.86 13.09 17.87
CA PRO A 107 -14.56 11.92 18.39
C PRO A 107 -13.93 10.70 17.74
N THR A 108 -13.19 9.92 18.51
CA THR A 108 -12.69 8.63 18.06
C THR A 108 -13.87 7.70 18.10
N ASP A 109 -14.66 7.71 17.02
CA ASP A 109 -15.70 6.69 16.82
C ASP A 109 -15.02 5.32 16.99
N PRO A 110 -15.35 4.56 18.05
CA PRO A 110 -14.71 3.29 18.36
C PRO A 110 -15.00 2.24 17.29
N HIS A 111 -15.98 2.48 16.40
CA HIS A 111 -16.35 1.60 15.31
C HIS A 111 -15.69 1.96 13.99
N ALA A 112 -15.10 3.15 13.83
CA ALA A 112 -14.54 3.60 12.54
C ALA A 112 -13.53 2.61 11.92
N GLY A 113 -12.62 2.06 12.74
CA GLY A 113 -11.66 1.06 12.27
C GLY A 113 -12.30 -0.25 11.84
N ARG A 114 -13.36 -0.69 12.54
CA ARG A 114 -14.13 -1.89 12.19
C ARG A 114 -14.94 -1.68 10.92
N THR A 115 -15.62 -0.54 10.80
CA THR A 115 -16.40 -0.17 9.61
C THR A 115 -15.49 -0.12 8.38
N TRP A 116 -14.33 0.53 8.50
CA TRP A 116 -13.35 0.55 7.41
C TRP A 116 -12.83 -0.85 7.07
N ALA A 117 -12.54 -1.70 8.05
CA ALA A 117 -12.13 -3.09 7.79
C ALA A 117 -13.18 -3.87 7.00
N VAL A 118 -14.47 -3.70 7.32
CA VAL A 118 -15.57 -4.33 6.58
C VAL A 118 -15.64 -3.77 5.16
N VAL A 119 -15.62 -2.44 4.99
CA VAL A 119 -15.68 -1.79 3.68
C VAL A 119 -14.51 -2.22 2.80
N SER A 120 -13.28 -2.14 3.30
CA SER A 120 -12.09 -2.60 2.57
C SER A 120 -12.16 -4.09 2.26
N GLY A 121 -12.62 -4.93 3.19
CA GLY A 121 -12.81 -6.36 2.95
C GLY A 121 -13.81 -6.65 1.84
N VAL A 122 -14.95 -5.94 1.81
CA VAL A 122 -15.95 -6.05 0.74
C VAL A 122 -15.37 -5.58 -0.59
N LEU A 123 -14.69 -4.43 -0.64
CA LEU A 123 -14.07 -3.91 -1.86
C LEU A 123 -13.02 -4.89 -2.42
N LEU A 124 -12.15 -5.42 -1.55
CA LEU A 124 -11.15 -6.40 -1.95
C LEU A 124 -11.79 -7.71 -2.44
N ALA A 125 -12.85 -8.19 -1.78
CA ALA A 125 -13.59 -9.37 -2.25
C ALA A 125 -14.23 -9.13 -3.63
N VAL A 126 -14.81 -7.95 -3.86
CA VAL A 126 -15.38 -7.56 -5.16
C VAL A 126 -14.31 -7.58 -6.25
N ILE A 127 -13.11 -7.04 -5.99
CA ILE A 127 -11.98 -7.03 -6.92
C ILE A 127 -11.55 -8.45 -7.36
N PHE A 128 -11.79 -9.49 -6.56
CA PHE A 128 -11.49 -10.88 -6.93
C PHE A 128 -12.61 -11.57 -7.72
N ILE A 129 -13.80 -10.97 -7.81
CA ILE A 129 -14.97 -11.58 -8.44
C ILE A 129 -15.28 -10.92 -9.80
N ILE A 130 -15.19 -9.59 -9.85
CA ILE A 130 -15.68 -8.82 -11.00
C ILE A 130 -14.71 -8.57 -12.17
N PRO A 131 -13.38 -8.84 -12.13
CA PRO A 131 -12.47 -8.37 -13.18
C PRO A 131 -12.93 -8.68 -14.61
N ASN A 132 -13.30 -9.93 -14.89
CA ASN A 132 -13.79 -10.35 -16.20
C ASN A 132 -15.05 -9.58 -16.64
N TRP A 133 -15.99 -9.32 -15.72
CA TRP A 133 -17.23 -8.62 -16.04
C TRP A 133 -17.01 -7.11 -16.24
N ALA A 134 -15.99 -6.56 -15.58
CA ALA A 134 -15.62 -5.16 -15.68
C ALA A 134 -14.61 -4.89 -16.81
N GLU A 135 -14.14 -5.92 -17.50
CA GLU A 135 -13.07 -5.85 -18.51
C GLU A 135 -13.38 -4.86 -19.62
N THR A 136 -14.63 -4.77 -20.08
CA THR A 136 -15.03 -3.76 -21.08
C THR A 136 -14.75 -2.33 -20.60
N TYR A 137 -15.02 -2.03 -19.33
CA TYR A 137 -14.77 -0.69 -18.77
C TYR A 137 -13.29 -0.43 -18.56
N VAL A 138 -12.53 -1.45 -18.14
CA VAL A 138 -11.07 -1.34 -18.02
C VAL A 138 -10.45 -1.08 -19.39
N ASN A 139 -10.88 -1.78 -20.44
CA ASN A 139 -10.42 -1.57 -21.81
C ASN A 139 -10.80 -0.20 -22.38
N MET A 140 -11.99 0.32 -22.05
CA MET A 140 -12.36 1.70 -22.37
C MET A 140 -11.44 2.71 -21.67
N TYR A 141 -11.01 2.43 -20.44
CA TYR A 141 -10.06 3.27 -19.72
C TYR A 141 -8.66 3.19 -20.32
N THR A 142 -8.11 1.99 -20.52
CA THR A 142 -6.73 1.77 -21.00
C THR A 142 -6.53 2.33 -22.42
N SER A 143 -7.57 2.36 -23.25
CA SER A 143 -7.55 3.00 -24.57
C SER A 143 -7.80 4.51 -24.56
N SER A 144 -8.05 5.12 -23.39
CA SER A 144 -8.35 6.55 -23.27
C SER A 144 -7.08 7.40 -23.18
N ARG A 145 -7.22 8.69 -23.53
CA ARG A 145 -6.14 9.68 -23.37
C ARG A 145 -5.68 9.83 -21.91
N LEU A 146 -6.54 9.54 -20.94
CA LEU A 146 -6.18 9.61 -19.51
C LEU A 146 -5.22 8.48 -19.12
N ALA A 147 -5.46 7.26 -19.60
CA ALA A 147 -4.54 6.15 -19.37
C ALA A 147 -3.22 6.37 -20.12
N GLU A 148 -3.27 6.86 -21.36
CA GLU A 148 -2.06 7.19 -22.13
C GLU A 148 -1.16 8.22 -21.42
N LEU A 149 -1.76 9.19 -20.72
CA LEU A 149 -1.02 10.18 -19.93
C LEU A 149 -0.59 9.67 -18.54
N GLY A 150 -0.91 8.42 -18.19
CA GLY A 150 -0.53 7.79 -16.93
C GLY A 150 -1.36 8.26 -15.73
N ALA A 151 -2.64 8.55 -15.91
CA ALA A 151 -3.46 9.14 -14.83
C ALA A 151 -3.49 8.30 -13.54
N HIS A 152 -3.50 6.96 -13.65
CA HIS A 152 -3.47 6.05 -12.50
C HIS A 152 -2.12 6.11 -11.77
N HIS A 153 -0.99 6.09 -12.48
CA HIS A 153 0.34 6.28 -11.89
C HIS A 153 0.47 7.68 -11.26
N PHE A 154 -0.02 8.73 -11.93
CA PHE A 154 -0.01 10.09 -11.37
C PHE A 154 -0.81 10.19 -10.07
N LEU A 155 -2.02 9.62 -10.05
CA LEU A 155 -2.83 9.59 -8.85
C LEU A 155 -2.13 8.82 -7.73
N SER A 156 -1.52 7.67 -8.04
CA SER A 156 -0.77 6.89 -7.06
C SER A 156 0.46 7.62 -6.53
N PHE A 157 1.25 8.26 -7.41
CA PHE A 157 2.38 9.10 -7.05
C PHE A 157 1.94 10.24 -6.13
N ALA A 158 0.92 10.99 -6.52
CA ALA A 158 0.42 12.12 -5.73
C ALA A 158 -0.11 11.65 -4.37
N MET A 159 -0.88 10.57 -4.34
CA MET A 159 -1.44 10.01 -3.11
C MET A 159 -0.35 9.52 -2.17
N ALA A 160 0.60 8.72 -2.66
CA ALA A 160 1.74 8.26 -1.88
C ALA A 160 2.59 9.43 -1.39
N GLY A 161 2.85 10.43 -2.24
CA GLY A 161 3.55 11.66 -1.87
C GLY A 161 2.85 12.42 -0.75
N ILE A 162 1.53 12.59 -0.81
CA ILE A 162 0.72 13.22 0.25
C ILE A 162 0.81 12.42 1.54
N VAL A 163 0.68 11.09 1.49
CA VAL A 163 0.81 10.23 2.67
C VAL A 163 2.21 10.34 3.25
N GLY A 164 3.26 10.24 2.43
CA GLY A 164 4.65 10.34 2.85
C GLY A 164 4.97 11.70 3.50
N ALA A 165 4.54 12.80 2.89
CA ALA A 165 4.66 14.14 3.44
C ALA A 165 3.90 14.32 4.76
N TYR A 166 2.69 13.75 4.85
CA TYR A 166 1.90 13.75 6.07
C TYR A 166 2.62 12.99 7.20
N VAL A 167 3.08 11.77 6.97
CA VAL A 167 3.77 10.99 8.01
C VAL A 167 5.08 11.68 8.43
N PHE A 168 5.80 12.28 7.48
CA PHE A 168 7.03 13.03 7.77
C PHE A 168 6.78 14.24 8.66
N SER A 169 5.75 15.02 8.38
CA SER A 169 5.38 16.18 9.20
C SER A 169 4.77 15.76 10.54
N ALA A 170 3.91 14.75 10.55
CA ALA A 170 3.21 14.28 11.74
C ALA A 170 4.15 13.60 12.76
N LYS A 171 5.32 13.11 12.35
CA LYS A 171 6.26 12.40 13.24
C LYS A 171 6.71 13.22 14.46
N ILE A 172 6.67 14.56 14.39
CA ILE A 172 7.05 15.41 15.51
C ILE A 172 6.06 15.31 16.67
N PHE A 173 4.78 15.04 16.38
CA PHE A 173 3.71 14.85 17.36
C PHE A 173 3.67 13.42 17.91
N LEU A 174 4.57 12.57 17.43
CA LEU A 174 4.67 11.20 17.90
C LEU A 174 5.69 11.12 19.04
N GLY A 175 5.31 10.44 20.11
CA GLY A 175 6.26 9.98 21.12
C GLY A 175 7.35 9.09 20.50
N GLN A 176 8.39 8.76 21.29
CA GLN A 176 9.58 8.04 20.80
C GLN A 176 9.25 6.80 19.98
N ILE A 177 8.22 6.04 20.37
CA ILE A 177 7.89 4.83 19.64
C ILE A 177 7.00 5.07 18.41
N GLY A 178 6.09 6.04 18.46
CA GLY A 178 5.39 6.46 17.24
C GLY A 178 6.38 6.91 16.15
N ARG A 179 7.47 7.58 16.53
CA ARG A 179 8.58 7.91 15.61
C ARG A 179 9.31 6.67 15.09
N ALA A 180 9.52 5.65 15.92
CA ALA A 180 10.17 4.41 15.52
C ALA A 180 9.35 3.61 14.47
N ILE A 181 8.04 3.83 14.41
CA ILE A 181 7.13 3.25 13.40
C ILE A 181 7.06 4.16 12.17
N ALA A 182 6.92 5.48 12.38
CA ALA A 182 6.77 6.45 11.30
C ALA A 182 8.01 6.53 10.40
N SER A 183 9.22 6.50 10.96
CA SER A 183 10.46 6.60 10.17
C SER A 183 10.60 5.55 9.05
N PRO A 184 10.51 4.24 9.32
CA PRO A 184 10.54 3.26 8.24
C PRO A 184 9.33 3.40 7.30
N MET A 185 8.16 3.76 7.79
CA MET A 185 6.96 3.94 6.96
C MET A 185 7.07 5.13 6.00
N ILE A 186 7.76 6.20 6.38
CA ILE A 186 8.09 7.32 5.49
C ILE A 186 8.90 6.80 4.31
N ILE A 187 9.94 6.00 4.58
CA ILE A 187 10.79 5.43 3.52
C ILE A 187 9.97 4.51 2.62
N ALA A 188 9.12 3.65 3.19
CA ALA A 188 8.28 2.74 2.42
C ALA A 188 7.32 3.49 1.48
N VAL A 189 6.61 4.49 2.00
CA VAL A 189 5.63 5.26 1.22
C VAL A 189 6.32 6.12 0.15
N TRP A 190 7.48 6.71 0.45
CA TRP A 190 8.26 7.43 -0.55
C TRP A 190 8.86 6.52 -1.61
N ALA A 191 9.26 5.29 -1.27
CA ALA A 191 9.70 4.30 -2.26
C ALA A 191 8.57 3.98 -3.25
N LEU A 192 7.34 3.79 -2.75
CA LEU A 192 6.16 3.59 -3.60
C LEU A 192 5.82 4.83 -4.45
N ALA A 193 5.96 6.04 -3.89
CA ALA A 193 5.80 7.27 -4.68
C ALA A 193 6.83 7.35 -5.82
N LEU A 194 8.11 7.06 -5.52
CA LEU A 194 9.17 7.06 -6.52
C LEU A 194 9.00 5.96 -7.57
N GLN A 195 8.47 4.80 -7.19
CA GLN A 195 8.07 3.76 -8.13
C GLN A 195 7.07 4.28 -9.16
N HIS A 196 5.98 4.89 -8.71
CA HIS A 196 4.96 5.41 -9.62
C HIS A 196 5.44 6.61 -10.45
N PHE A 197 6.34 7.43 -9.88
CA PHE A 197 6.99 8.48 -10.65
C PHE A 197 7.91 7.91 -11.74
N TRP A 198 8.60 6.81 -11.45
CA TRP A 198 9.39 6.08 -12.43
C TRP A 198 8.51 5.54 -13.56
N GLU A 199 7.40 4.86 -13.24
CA GLU A 199 6.41 4.35 -14.22
C GLU A 199 5.86 5.48 -15.10
N LEU A 200 5.56 6.66 -14.54
CA LEU A 200 5.18 7.83 -15.33
C LEU A 200 6.24 8.24 -16.35
N LEU A 201 7.51 8.28 -15.94
CA LEU A 201 8.59 8.72 -16.80
C LEU A 201 8.89 7.72 -17.91
N THR A 202 8.70 6.42 -17.67
CA THR A 202 9.07 5.36 -18.62
C THR A 202 7.90 4.86 -19.45
N GLU A 203 6.75 4.55 -18.84
CA GLU A 203 5.62 3.90 -19.51
C GLU A 203 4.68 4.92 -20.15
N SER A 204 4.40 6.02 -19.44
CA SER A 204 3.40 7.01 -19.87
C SER A 204 4.00 8.14 -20.69
N TRP A 205 4.93 8.90 -20.11
CA TRP A 205 5.50 10.11 -20.73
C TRP A 205 6.65 9.80 -21.66
N LYS A 206 7.20 8.57 -21.58
CA LYS A 206 8.31 8.09 -22.41
C LYS A 206 9.49 9.07 -22.44
N VAL A 207 9.76 9.69 -21.30
CA VAL A 207 10.91 10.57 -21.08
C VAL A 207 12.20 9.75 -21.18
N PHE A 208 12.16 8.51 -20.67
CA PHE A 208 13.24 7.53 -20.81
C PHE A 208 12.73 6.31 -21.56
N GLU A 209 13.37 6.00 -22.69
CA GLU A 209 13.08 4.79 -23.47
C GLU A 209 13.95 3.64 -22.96
N VAL A 210 13.34 2.75 -22.17
CA VAL A 210 13.98 1.59 -21.56
C VAL A 210 13.12 0.35 -21.80
N SER A 211 13.74 -0.84 -21.79
CA SER A 211 13.01 -2.10 -21.97
C SER A 211 12.05 -2.36 -20.80
N GLY A 212 10.95 -3.08 -21.06
CA GLY A 212 9.98 -3.46 -20.04
C GLY A 212 10.60 -4.22 -18.85
N GLU A 213 11.58 -5.08 -19.12
CA GLU A 213 12.34 -5.81 -18.08
C GLU A 213 13.06 -4.86 -17.11
N ASN A 214 13.63 -3.75 -17.63
CA ASN A 214 14.28 -2.76 -16.79
C ASN A 214 13.27 -1.96 -15.96
N ILE A 215 12.10 -1.65 -16.55
CA ILE A 215 11.02 -0.95 -15.83
C ILE A 215 10.53 -1.82 -14.66
N GLU A 216 10.22 -3.08 -14.93
CA GLU A 216 9.77 -4.04 -13.92
C GLU A 216 10.86 -4.30 -12.87
N GLY A 217 12.13 -4.39 -13.28
CA GLY A 217 13.25 -4.55 -12.36
C GLY A 217 13.34 -3.43 -11.31
N VAL A 218 13.20 -2.17 -11.75
CA VAL A 218 13.18 -0.99 -10.86
C VAL A 218 11.95 -1.01 -9.95
N GLU A 219 10.78 -1.38 -10.49
CA GLU A 219 9.56 -1.56 -9.70
C GLU A 219 9.78 -2.54 -8.53
N LYS A 220 10.39 -3.71 -8.81
CA LYS A 220 10.64 -4.73 -7.77
C LYS A 220 11.63 -4.26 -6.72
N ILE A 221 12.59 -3.40 -7.06
CA ILE A 221 13.51 -2.79 -6.09
C ILE A 221 12.74 -1.89 -5.11
N PHE A 222 11.88 -1.00 -5.62
CA PHE A 222 11.09 -0.11 -4.76
C PHE A 222 10.09 -0.88 -3.89
N LEU A 223 9.42 -1.89 -4.45
CA LEU A 223 8.55 -2.79 -3.68
C LEU A 223 9.31 -3.53 -2.59
N THR A 224 10.53 -3.98 -2.87
CA THR A 224 11.37 -4.66 -1.88
C THR A 224 11.78 -3.71 -0.74
N ILE A 225 12.20 -2.48 -1.07
CA ILE A 225 12.52 -1.45 -0.08
C ILE A 225 11.28 -1.18 0.80
N SER A 226 10.12 -1.00 0.18
CA SER A 226 8.85 -0.78 0.87
C SER A 226 8.52 -1.94 1.82
N ALA A 227 8.57 -3.19 1.33
CA ALA A 227 8.28 -4.37 2.14
C ALA A 227 9.22 -4.49 3.34
N VAL A 228 10.53 -4.32 3.16
CA VAL A 228 11.51 -4.35 4.25
C VAL A 228 11.20 -3.29 5.30
N CYS A 229 10.94 -2.05 4.87
CA CYS A 229 10.59 -0.96 5.77
C CYS A 229 9.27 -1.22 6.52
N VAL A 230 8.24 -1.74 5.85
CA VAL A 230 6.95 -2.09 6.46
C VAL A 230 7.11 -3.22 7.49
N ILE A 231 7.99 -4.21 7.25
CA ILE A 231 8.35 -5.22 8.25
C ILE A 231 8.99 -4.57 9.47
N PHE A 232 9.98 -3.69 9.28
CA PHE A 232 10.63 -2.99 10.39
C PHE A 232 9.61 -2.19 11.20
N ALA A 233 8.68 -1.49 10.54
CA ALA A 233 7.59 -0.77 11.21
C ALA A 233 6.69 -1.72 12.01
N ALA A 234 6.28 -2.84 11.41
CA ALA A 234 5.43 -3.84 12.05
C ALA A 234 6.08 -4.46 13.30
N LEU A 235 7.39 -4.78 13.24
CA LEU A 235 8.14 -5.30 14.38
C LEU A 235 8.19 -4.29 15.54
N ARG A 236 8.33 -2.99 15.23
CA ARG A 236 8.27 -1.91 16.24
C ARG A 236 6.85 -1.74 16.81
N LEU A 237 5.82 -1.89 16.00
CA LEU A 237 4.42 -1.89 16.46
C LEU A 237 4.13 -3.03 17.44
N LYS A 238 4.65 -4.24 17.19
CA LYS A 238 4.47 -5.38 18.09
C LYS A 238 5.09 -5.16 19.47
N ALA A 239 6.21 -4.45 19.55
CA ALA A 239 6.78 -4.04 20.83
C ALA A 239 5.85 -3.09 21.60
N PHE A 240 5.01 -2.34 20.87
CA PHE A 240 4.04 -1.39 21.41
C PHE A 240 2.76 -2.00 21.93
N ALA A 241 2.28 -3.08 21.33
CA ALA A 241 1.09 -3.79 21.80
C ALA A 241 1.29 -4.56 23.13
N LYS A 242 2.51 -4.56 23.70
CA LYS A 242 2.83 -5.19 24.99
C LYS A 242 2.91 -4.20 26.16
N ALA A 243 2.84 -2.90 25.89
CA ALA A 243 2.82 -1.84 26.90
C ALA A 243 1.37 -1.46 27.24
#